data_AF-A0AAW6ZGN4-F1
#
_entry.id   AF-A0AAW6ZGN4-F1
#
_cell.length_a   1.000
_cell.length_b   1.000
_cell.length_c   1.000
_cell.angle_alpha   90.00
_cell.angle_beta   90.00
_cell.angle_gamma   90.00
#
_symmetry.space_group_name_H-M   'P 1'
#
loop_
_entity.id
_entity.type
_entity.pdbx_description
1 polymer ?
#
loop_
_entity_poly.entity_id
_entity_poly.type
_entity_poly.pdbx_seq_one_letter_code
_entity_poly.pdbx_strand_id
1 'polypeptide(L)'
;AVAQLEQALSLAKSLNKAAQTANNHNTDEETQRGRLKDALKDLKEAGLIQTAPAGIATATEQSQLHTANENIHLVSGNHTDITAGQSLTAHAAESVNLFAQSSGIKMQANQGKVEVQAQNDELQLNALKDATLTSSAGKVTIAAKEEILITCKGAYIKLSNGEVEIGSPKVVRVRAPLVVNGVNQINHFIPNMNQKASTWLAFQYLDGNKQPIPFVKYKAYFETGEIIKGTTDKNGFYEISNPPSDIVKLVMDEDPLKPKQEKLQDFLVQVKGELK
;
A
#
# COMPACT_ATOMS: atom_id res chain seq x y z
N ALA A 1 24.22 -19.55 28.04
CA ALA A 1 22.91 -19.20 27.45
C ALA A 1 22.57 -17.73 27.66
N VAL A 2 22.30 -17.28 28.89
CA VAL A 2 21.86 -15.90 29.21
C VAL A 2 22.79 -14.83 28.63
N ALA A 3 24.11 -14.94 28.84
CA ALA A 3 25.07 -13.96 28.32
C ALA A 3 25.04 -13.81 26.78
N GLN A 4 24.79 -14.91 26.05
CA GLN A 4 24.69 -14.87 24.58
C GLN A 4 23.42 -14.14 24.13
N LEU A 5 22.29 -14.37 24.80
CA LEU A 5 21.04 -13.65 24.55
C LEU A 5 21.16 -12.15 24.87
N GLU A 6 21.83 -11.79 25.96
CA GLU A 6 22.06 -10.39 26.33
C GLU A 6 22.96 -9.67 25.32
N GLN A 7 24.00 -10.33 24.81
CA GLN A 7 24.88 -9.78 23.78
C GLN A 7 24.13 -9.56 22.47
N ALA A 8 23.34 -10.54 22.01
CA ALA A 8 22.54 -10.42 20.80
C ALA A 8 21.53 -9.25 20.91
N LEU A 9 20.83 -9.15 22.05
CA LEU A 9 19.88 -8.06 22.29
C LEU A 9 20.56 -6.69 22.31
N SER A 10 21.75 -6.60 22.93
CA SER A 10 22.53 -5.36 22.95
C SER A 10 22.96 -4.93 21.55
N LEU A 11 23.36 -5.88 20.70
CA LEU A 11 23.73 -5.59 19.32
C LEU A 11 22.53 -5.10 18.50
N ALA A 12 21.40 -5.82 18.56
CA ALA A 12 20.17 -5.44 17.86
C ALA A 12 19.74 -4.01 18.24
N LYS A 13 19.75 -3.69 19.54
CA LYS A 13 19.43 -2.35 20.05
C LYS A 13 20.37 -1.27 19.52
N SER A 14 21.67 -1.56 19.48
CA SER A 14 22.67 -0.60 18.97
C SER A 14 22.43 -0.29 17.49
N LEU A 15 22.18 -1.32 16.68
CA LEU A 15 21.92 -1.18 15.25
C LEU A 15 20.59 -0.48 14.96
N ASN A 16 19.53 -0.80 15.71
CA ASN A 16 18.25 -0.11 15.59
C ASN A 16 18.37 1.37 15.94
N LYS A 17 19.08 1.71 17.02
CA LYS A 17 19.34 3.12 17.37
C LYS A 17 20.12 3.85 16.28
N ALA A 18 21.09 3.17 15.65
CA ALA A 18 21.83 3.73 14.51
C ALA A 18 20.90 3.95 13.30
N ALA A 19 20.01 3.01 13.00
CA ALA A 19 19.01 3.13 11.94
C ALA A 19 18.03 4.29 12.21
N GLN A 20 17.54 4.43 13.45
CA GLN A 20 16.69 5.56 13.87
C GLN A 20 17.38 6.91 13.65
N THR A 21 18.66 7.01 14.00
CA THR A 21 19.45 8.24 13.81
C THR A 21 19.60 8.58 12.31
N ALA A 22 19.50 7.58 11.45
CA ALA A 22 19.51 7.74 9.99
C ALA A 22 18.10 7.96 9.38
N ASN A 23 17.10 8.32 10.20
CA ASN A 23 15.69 8.49 9.81
C ASN A 23 15.06 7.24 9.20
N ASN A 24 15.51 6.06 9.64
CA ASN A 24 15.00 4.80 9.15
C ASN A 24 13.93 4.23 10.11
N HIS A 25 12.83 3.69 9.57
CA HIS A 25 11.65 3.32 10.35
C HIS A 25 11.93 2.23 11.41
N ASN A 26 11.18 2.29 12.52
CA ASN A 26 11.36 1.43 13.70
C ASN A 26 10.99 -0.04 13.42
N THR A 27 11.76 -0.96 13.99
CA THR A 27 11.17 -2.22 14.51
C THR A 27 10.62 -1.94 15.90
N ASP A 28 9.48 -2.54 16.28
CA ASP A 28 8.87 -2.34 17.62
C ASP A 28 9.79 -2.84 18.77
N GLU A 29 10.70 -1.99 19.23
CA GLU A 29 11.73 -2.31 20.23
C GLU A 29 11.17 -2.53 21.64
N GLU A 30 10.01 -1.94 21.94
CA GLU A 30 9.48 -1.92 23.31
C GLU A 30 8.78 -3.23 23.65
N THR A 31 8.10 -3.84 22.67
CA THR A 31 7.46 -5.16 22.80
C THR A 31 8.49 -6.31 22.83
N GLN A 32 9.62 -6.17 22.12
CA GLN A 32 10.65 -7.21 21.98
C GLN A 32 11.45 -7.49 23.26
N ARG A 33 11.71 -6.46 24.08
CA ARG A 33 12.58 -6.54 25.26
C ARG A 33 11.95 -7.28 26.44
N GLY A 34 10.68 -7.02 26.72
CA GLY A 34 10.01 -7.54 27.92
C GLY A 34 9.82 -9.06 27.83
N ARG A 35 9.28 -9.53 26.71
CA ARG A 35 8.82 -10.92 26.61
C ARG A 35 9.97 -11.91 26.42
N LEU A 36 10.93 -11.63 25.54
CA LEU A 36 12.03 -12.57 25.29
C LEU A 36 13.00 -12.67 26.48
N LYS A 37 13.29 -11.55 27.15
CA LYS A 37 14.20 -11.55 28.31
C LYS A 37 13.54 -12.15 29.55
N ASP A 38 12.28 -11.84 29.84
CA ASP A 38 11.62 -12.30 31.06
C ASP A 38 11.11 -13.76 30.97
N ALA A 39 10.69 -14.22 29.78
CA ALA A 39 10.27 -15.61 29.56
C ALA A 39 11.46 -16.59 29.51
N LEU A 40 12.58 -16.19 28.89
CA LEU A 40 13.74 -17.07 28.72
C LEU A 40 14.75 -17.01 29.88
N LYS A 41 14.80 -15.91 30.64
CA LYS A 41 15.62 -15.84 31.85
C LYS A 41 15.05 -16.78 32.90
N ASP A 42 15.82 -17.81 33.23
CA ASP A 42 15.44 -18.91 34.12
C ASP A 42 14.30 -19.81 33.59
N LEU A 43 13.94 -19.71 32.29
CA LEU A 43 12.83 -20.48 31.69
C LEU A 43 11.53 -20.37 32.52
N LYS A 44 11.18 -19.15 32.92
CA LYS A 44 9.97 -18.88 33.72
C LYS A 44 8.68 -19.21 32.99
N GLU A 45 8.73 -19.30 31.66
CA GLU A 45 7.67 -19.78 30.80
C GLU A 45 8.11 -21.04 30.03
N ALA A 46 7.14 -21.78 29.46
CA ALA A 46 7.40 -22.97 28.67
C ALA A 46 8.10 -22.61 27.34
N GLY A 47 9.43 -22.62 27.35
CA GLY A 47 10.26 -22.30 26.21
C GLY A 47 11.37 -23.32 25.96
N LEU A 48 12.09 -23.13 24.85
CA LEU A 48 13.29 -23.90 24.50
C LEU A 48 14.45 -22.94 24.29
N ILE A 49 15.59 -23.24 24.93
CA ILE A 49 16.86 -22.54 24.69
C ILE A 49 17.87 -23.55 24.18
N GLN A 50 18.31 -23.38 22.93
CA GLN A 50 19.41 -24.14 22.36
C GLN A 50 20.68 -23.28 22.40
N THR A 51 21.73 -23.78 23.04
CA THR A 51 23.03 -23.08 23.12
C THR A 51 24.15 -24.09 23.06
N ALA A 52 25.15 -23.82 22.23
CA ALA A 52 26.34 -24.64 22.10
C ALA A 52 27.54 -23.72 21.82
N PRO A 53 28.56 -23.67 22.70
CA PRO A 53 29.72 -22.79 22.53
C PRO A 53 30.50 -23.01 21.23
N ALA A 54 30.46 -24.23 20.69
CA ALA A 54 31.13 -24.59 19.43
C ALA A 54 30.22 -24.48 18.19
N GLY A 55 28.95 -24.07 18.35
CA GLY A 55 28.01 -23.87 17.25
C GLY A 55 26.83 -24.84 17.22
N ILE A 56 25.81 -24.50 16.42
CA ILE A 56 24.60 -25.29 16.18
C ILE A 56 24.44 -25.42 14.66
N ALA A 57 24.22 -26.64 14.17
CA ALA A 57 23.87 -26.90 12.77
C ALA A 57 22.49 -27.58 12.70
N THR A 58 21.62 -27.09 11.81
CA THR A 58 20.30 -27.67 11.52
C THR A 58 20.21 -27.93 10.01
N ALA A 59 19.79 -29.14 9.62
CA ALA A 59 19.69 -29.52 8.22
C ALA A 59 18.54 -30.51 8.00
N THR A 60 17.97 -30.48 6.79
CA THR A 60 16.91 -31.38 6.32
C THR A 60 16.96 -31.47 4.80
N GLU A 61 16.55 -32.61 4.22
CA GLU A 61 16.41 -32.76 2.77
C GLU A 61 15.12 -32.10 2.24
N GLN A 62 14.11 -31.95 3.10
CA GLN A 62 12.85 -31.31 2.76
C GLN A 62 12.86 -29.84 3.18
N SER A 63 11.86 -29.38 3.92
CA SER A 63 11.68 -27.97 4.27
C SER A 63 12.04 -27.70 5.73
N GLN A 64 12.62 -26.52 5.97
CA GLN A 64 12.83 -25.95 7.28
C GLN A 64 11.95 -24.70 7.42
N LEU A 65 11.10 -24.66 8.45
CA LEU A 65 10.13 -23.60 8.70
C LEU A 65 10.43 -22.93 10.03
N HIS A 66 10.42 -21.59 10.04
CA HIS A 66 10.47 -20.78 11.24
C HIS A 66 9.19 -19.93 11.26
N THR A 67 8.31 -20.18 12.22
CA THR A 67 7.00 -19.53 12.32
C THR A 67 6.80 -19.00 13.73
N ALA A 68 6.40 -17.73 13.83
CA ALA A 68 6.03 -17.09 15.09
C ALA A 68 4.80 -16.20 14.85
N ASN A 69 3.86 -16.16 15.80
CA ASN A 69 2.72 -15.23 15.74
C ASN A 69 3.13 -13.77 15.94
N GLU A 70 4.29 -13.56 16.56
CA GLU A 70 4.84 -12.23 16.83
C GLU A 70 6.04 -12.00 15.92
N ASN A 71 7.25 -12.24 16.41
CA ASN A 71 8.47 -11.83 15.73
C ASN A 71 9.45 -12.99 15.55
N ILE A 72 10.21 -12.96 14.46
CA ILE A 72 11.41 -13.79 14.24
C ILE A 72 12.62 -12.85 14.25
N HIS A 73 13.59 -13.12 15.12
CA HIS A 73 14.82 -12.34 15.22
C HIS A 73 16.02 -13.18 14.78
N LEU A 74 16.76 -12.67 13.80
CA LEU A 74 18.03 -13.23 13.34
C LEU A 74 19.14 -12.24 13.67
N VAL A 75 19.98 -12.56 14.65
CA VAL A 75 21.03 -11.67 15.14
C VAL A 75 22.38 -12.39 15.10
N SER A 76 23.33 -11.81 14.38
CA SER A 76 24.71 -12.31 14.27
C SER A 76 25.69 -11.25 14.77
N GLY A 77 26.67 -11.66 15.59
CA GLY A 77 27.75 -10.77 16.01
C GLY A 77 28.77 -10.42 14.92
N ASN A 78 28.73 -11.13 13.79
CA ASN A 78 29.59 -10.91 12.63
C ASN A 78 28.73 -10.80 11.36
N HIS A 79 28.75 -11.78 10.47
CA HIS A 79 27.94 -11.77 9.23
C HIS A 79 26.65 -12.59 9.38
N THR A 80 25.62 -12.20 8.63
CA THR A 80 24.44 -13.03 8.35
C THR A 80 24.43 -13.30 6.85
N ASP A 81 24.78 -14.52 6.46
CA ASP A 81 24.80 -14.94 5.07
C ASP A 81 23.52 -15.73 4.75
N ILE A 82 22.78 -15.27 3.74
CA ILE A 82 21.57 -15.94 3.24
C ILE A 82 21.80 -16.31 1.78
N THR A 83 21.80 -17.61 1.49
CA THR A 83 22.03 -18.14 0.14
C THR A 83 20.87 -19.03 -0.27
N ALA A 84 20.34 -18.83 -1.47
CA ALA A 84 19.32 -19.66 -2.08
C ALA A 84 19.80 -20.18 -3.43
N GLY A 85 19.58 -21.48 -3.72
CA GLY A 85 19.95 -22.07 -5.01
C GLY A 85 19.08 -21.61 -6.18
N GLN A 86 17.94 -20.98 -5.91
CA GLN A 86 17.01 -20.45 -6.91
C GLN A 86 16.69 -18.98 -6.60
N SER A 87 15.68 -18.72 -5.78
CA SER A 87 15.19 -17.36 -5.50
C SER A 87 15.19 -17.05 -4.01
N LEU A 88 15.49 -15.80 -3.67
CA LEU A 88 15.24 -15.22 -2.36
C LEU A 88 14.06 -14.24 -2.49
N THR A 89 12.97 -14.53 -1.80
CA THR A 89 11.74 -13.73 -1.85
C THR A 89 11.39 -13.23 -0.45
N ALA A 90 11.07 -11.95 -0.34
CA ALA A 90 10.64 -11.32 0.91
C ALA A 90 9.34 -10.54 0.67
N HIS A 91 8.33 -10.79 1.52
CA HIS A 91 7.06 -10.08 1.52
C HIS A 91 6.79 -9.57 2.93
N ALA A 92 6.37 -8.32 3.06
CA ALA A 92 5.98 -7.69 4.31
C ALA A 92 4.66 -6.95 4.09
N ALA A 93 3.75 -7.02 5.07
CA ALA A 93 2.45 -6.35 5.00
C ALA A 93 2.58 -4.82 5.14
N GLU A 94 3.57 -4.35 5.91
CA GLU A 94 3.77 -2.94 6.20
C GLU A 94 4.98 -2.37 5.45
N SER A 95 6.19 -2.84 5.75
CA SER A 95 7.42 -2.30 5.14
C SER A 95 8.56 -3.30 5.07
N VAL A 96 9.47 -3.09 4.11
CA VAL A 96 10.79 -3.72 4.05
C VAL A 96 11.83 -2.65 4.27
N ASN A 97 12.67 -2.83 5.29
CA ASN A 97 13.66 -1.86 5.70
C ASN A 97 15.07 -2.44 5.66
N LEU A 98 15.98 -1.81 4.92
CA LEU A 98 17.38 -2.23 4.77
C LEU A 98 18.32 -1.09 5.18
N PHE A 99 19.19 -1.37 6.15
CA PHE A 99 20.14 -0.40 6.70
C PHE A 99 21.55 -0.97 6.75
N ALA A 100 22.54 -0.17 6.32
CA ALA A 100 23.95 -0.47 6.48
C ALA A 100 24.66 0.73 7.12
N GLN A 101 25.26 0.53 8.29
CA GLN A 101 25.84 1.63 9.07
C GLN A 101 27.12 2.20 8.47
N SER A 102 28.02 1.35 7.97
CA SER A 102 29.41 1.76 7.68
C SER A 102 29.87 1.49 6.25
N SER A 103 29.45 0.37 5.65
CA SER A 103 30.01 -0.11 4.36
C SER A 103 29.06 0.06 3.17
N GLY A 104 27.90 0.69 3.38
CA GLY A 104 26.90 0.94 2.33
C GLY A 104 26.14 -0.30 1.88
N ILE A 105 25.30 -0.12 0.86
CA ILE A 105 24.44 -1.16 0.27
C ILE A 105 24.89 -1.42 -1.17
N LYS A 106 24.95 -2.71 -1.53
CA LYS A 106 25.26 -3.19 -2.87
C LYS A 106 24.10 -4.04 -3.37
N MET A 107 23.38 -3.56 -4.38
CA MET A 107 22.33 -4.31 -5.09
C MET A 107 22.78 -4.55 -6.54
N GLN A 108 22.88 -5.81 -6.98
CA GLN A 108 23.35 -6.16 -8.33
C GLN A 108 22.58 -7.37 -8.86
N ALA A 109 22.34 -7.38 -10.17
CA ALA A 109 21.98 -8.58 -10.93
C ALA A 109 23.07 -8.84 -11.97
N ASN A 110 23.69 -10.03 -11.94
CA ASN A 110 24.68 -10.42 -12.96
C ASN A 110 24.04 -10.59 -14.34
N GLN A 111 22.81 -11.11 -14.36
CA GLN A 111 21.95 -11.22 -15.53
C GLN A 111 20.51 -10.90 -15.12
N GLY A 112 19.70 -10.49 -16.10
CA GLY A 112 18.33 -10.05 -15.85
C GLY A 112 18.23 -8.57 -15.47
N LYS A 113 16.98 -8.11 -15.34
CA LYS A 113 16.64 -6.71 -15.06
C LYS A 113 16.68 -6.43 -13.56
N VAL A 114 17.26 -5.29 -13.18
CA VAL A 114 16.99 -4.68 -11.86
C VAL A 114 15.78 -3.78 -12.01
N GLU A 115 14.75 -4.01 -11.21
CA GLU A 115 13.50 -3.27 -11.22
C GLU A 115 13.21 -2.71 -9.83
N VAL A 116 12.99 -1.40 -9.75
CA VAL A 116 12.62 -0.69 -8.52
C VAL A 116 11.40 0.16 -8.83
N GLN A 117 10.33 -0.04 -8.07
CA GLN A 117 9.04 0.60 -8.30
C GLN A 117 8.41 1.05 -6.98
N ALA A 118 7.88 2.26 -6.96
CA ALA A 118 6.88 2.70 -5.99
C ALA A 118 5.55 2.81 -6.74
N GLN A 119 4.64 1.84 -6.55
CA GLN A 119 3.44 1.72 -7.39
C GLN A 119 2.34 2.70 -7.03
N ASN A 120 2.30 3.14 -5.77
CA ASN A 120 1.26 4.02 -5.24
C ASN A 120 1.84 5.18 -4.43
N ASP A 121 3.15 5.42 -4.49
CA ASP A 121 3.83 6.42 -3.68
C ASP A 121 5.12 6.92 -4.36
N GLU A 122 5.86 7.80 -3.69
CA GLU A 122 7.11 8.40 -4.15
C GLU A 122 8.26 7.38 -4.24
N LEU A 123 9.05 7.48 -5.31
CA LEU A 123 10.38 6.88 -5.38
C LEU A 123 11.43 7.98 -5.16
N GLN A 124 12.11 7.94 -4.01
CA GLN A 124 13.13 8.92 -3.66
C GLN A 124 14.54 8.31 -3.67
N LEU A 125 15.48 8.96 -4.37
CA LEU A 125 16.89 8.57 -4.44
C LEU A 125 17.79 9.77 -4.11
N ASN A 126 18.41 9.75 -2.94
CA ASN A 126 19.23 10.85 -2.44
C ASN A 126 20.68 10.40 -2.16
N ALA A 127 21.64 11.27 -2.48
CA ALA A 127 23.05 11.09 -2.14
C ALA A 127 23.62 12.41 -1.60
N LEU A 128 24.41 12.33 -0.52
CA LEU A 128 25.11 13.52 0.04
C LEU A 128 26.26 13.98 -0.87
N LYS A 129 26.91 13.02 -1.54
CA LYS A 129 27.97 13.26 -2.52
C LYS A 129 27.37 13.09 -3.93
N ASP A 130 28.20 12.65 -4.87
CA ASP A 130 27.78 12.48 -6.25
C ASP A 130 26.74 11.36 -6.40
N ALA A 131 25.74 11.63 -7.24
CA ALA A 131 24.81 10.64 -7.77
C ALA A 131 25.12 10.43 -9.26
N THR A 132 25.19 9.17 -9.71
CA THR A 132 25.53 8.82 -11.10
C THR A 132 24.48 7.88 -11.66
N LEU A 133 23.90 8.25 -12.82
CA LEU A 133 22.98 7.42 -13.59
C LEU A 133 23.55 7.25 -15.00
N THR A 134 23.93 6.03 -15.35
CA THR A 134 24.62 5.74 -16.62
C THR A 134 24.04 4.50 -17.30
N SER A 135 24.10 4.51 -18.63
CA SER A 135 23.91 3.33 -19.47
C SER A 135 25.13 3.21 -20.37
N SER A 136 25.91 2.13 -20.23
CA SER A 136 27.20 2.00 -20.94
C SER A 136 27.06 1.64 -22.42
N ALA A 137 25.98 0.95 -22.79
CA ALA A 137 25.75 0.49 -24.16
C ALA A 137 24.34 0.81 -24.69
N GLY A 138 23.44 1.28 -23.82
CA GLY A 138 22.04 1.53 -24.14
C GLY A 138 21.70 3.01 -24.05
N LYS A 139 20.54 3.30 -23.45
CA LYS A 139 20.00 4.65 -23.26
C LYS A 139 19.57 4.86 -21.82
N VAL A 140 19.60 6.12 -21.40
CA VAL A 140 18.89 6.60 -20.20
C VAL A 140 17.60 7.24 -20.68
N THR A 141 16.46 6.84 -20.10
CA THR A 141 15.15 7.40 -20.43
C THR A 141 14.54 7.98 -19.15
N ILE A 142 14.20 9.26 -19.17
CA ILE A 142 13.54 9.96 -18.08
C ILE A 142 12.24 10.52 -18.67
N ALA A 143 11.12 10.09 -18.12
CA ALA A 143 9.79 10.48 -18.57
C ALA A 143 8.91 10.71 -17.34
N ALA A 144 8.10 11.76 -17.39
CA ALA A 144 7.11 12.07 -16.36
C ALA A 144 5.81 12.51 -17.04
N LYS A 145 4.68 12.24 -16.38
CA LYS A 145 3.37 12.63 -16.89
C LYS A 145 3.13 14.13 -16.78
N GLU A 146 3.55 14.73 -15.66
CA GLU A 146 3.28 16.13 -15.33
C GLU A 146 4.50 17.02 -15.60
N GLU A 147 5.65 16.71 -14.98
CA GLU A 147 6.84 17.57 -15.05
C GLU A 147 8.15 16.80 -14.89
N ILE A 148 9.19 17.23 -15.63
CA ILE A 148 10.58 16.92 -15.36
C ILE A 148 11.32 18.22 -15.04
N LEU A 149 11.98 18.30 -13.88
CA LEU A 149 12.77 19.45 -13.46
C LEU A 149 14.21 19.03 -13.14
N ILE A 150 15.17 19.62 -13.85
CA ILE A 150 16.61 19.44 -13.62
C ILE A 150 17.16 20.78 -13.15
N THR A 151 17.72 20.85 -11.94
CA THR A 151 18.17 22.12 -11.34
C THR A 151 19.59 22.06 -10.82
N CYS A 152 20.28 23.20 -10.83
CA CYS A 152 21.59 23.39 -10.22
C CYS A 152 21.81 24.86 -9.84
N LYS A 153 21.89 25.15 -8.53
CA LYS A 153 22.16 26.49 -7.99
C LYS A 153 21.31 27.61 -8.64
N GLY A 154 20.03 27.33 -8.87
CA GLY A 154 19.06 28.27 -9.46
C GLY A 154 18.97 28.24 -10.99
N ALA A 155 19.91 27.62 -11.70
CA ALA A 155 19.71 27.29 -13.12
C ALA A 155 18.85 26.04 -13.27
N TYR A 156 18.03 25.95 -14.31
CA TYR A 156 17.17 24.79 -14.53
C TYR A 156 16.82 24.53 -16.00
N ILE A 157 16.41 23.29 -16.26
CA ILE A 157 15.67 22.86 -17.43
C ILE A 157 14.39 22.22 -16.92
N LYS A 158 13.24 22.70 -17.40
CA LYS A 158 11.91 22.20 -17.05
C LYS A 158 11.18 21.74 -18.30
N LEU A 159 10.56 20.56 -18.23
CA LEU A 159 9.70 20.00 -19.27
C LEU A 159 8.31 19.82 -18.65
N SER A 160 7.33 20.61 -19.08
CA SER A 160 5.94 20.49 -18.61
C SER A 160 4.97 21.07 -19.65
N ASN A 161 3.75 20.53 -19.73
CA ASN A 161 2.71 20.97 -20.68
C ASN A 161 3.15 21.04 -22.16
N GLY A 162 4.11 20.20 -22.57
CA GLY A 162 4.70 20.22 -23.91
C GLY A 162 5.69 21.36 -24.16
N GLU A 163 5.99 22.18 -23.16
CA GLU A 163 6.97 23.26 -23.21
C GLU A 163 8.35 22.81 -22.70
N VAL A 164 9.39 23.40 -23.28
CA VAL A 164 10.78 23.30 -22.78
C VAL A 164 11.20 24.67 -22.27
N GLU A 165 11.39 24.80 -20.96
CA GLU A 165 11.81 26.04 -20.32
C GLU A 165 13.26 25.92 -19.82
N ILE A 166 14.13 26.85 -20.23
CA ILE A 166 15.53 26.92 -19.80
C ILE A 166 15.75 28.25 -19.08
N GLY A 167 15.92 28.20 -17.76
CA GLY A 167 16.13 29.38 -16.93
C GLY A 167 17.53 29.41 -16.31
N SER A 168 18.12 30.60 -16.21
CA SER A 168 19.38 30.79 -15.51
C SER A 168 19.49 32.19 -14.89
N PRO A 169 19.98 32.31 -13.64
CA PRO A 169 20.29 33.61 -13.04
C PRO A 169 21.56 34.25 -13.64
N LYS A 170 22.27 33.53 -14.53
CA LYS A 170 23.49 33.99 -15.20
C LYS A 170 23.37 33.68 -16.70
N VAL A 171 24.50 33.71 -17.40
CA VAL A 171 24.57 33.47 -18.85
C VAL A 171 24.24 32.00 -19.18
N VAL A 172 23.25 31.80 -20.06
CA VAL A 172 23.10 30.55 -20.83
C VAL A 172 24.05 30.60 -22.02
N ARG A 173 25.06 29.73 -22.04
CA ARG A 173 26.08 29.72 -23.10
C ARG A 173 25.85 28.55 -24.06
N VAL A 174 25.46 28.85 -25.29
CA VAL A 174 25.39 27.88 -26.40
C VAL A 174 26.68 28.00 -27.23
N ARG A 175 27.39 26.88 -27.41
CA ARG A 175 28.62 26.81 -28.23
C ARG A 175 28.39 25.97 -29.50
N ALA A 176 27.44 26.41 -30.33
CA ALA A 176 27.07 25.82 -31.62
C ALA A 176 26.11 26.78 -32.37
N PRO A 177 25.87 26.61 -33.69
CA PRO A 177 24.71 27.20 -34.35
C PRO A 177 23.41 26.71 -33.70
N LEU A 178 22.48 27.61 -33.40
CA LEU A 178 21.14 27.30 -32.90
C LEU A 178 20.14 27.43 -34.05
N VAL A 179 19.44 26.34 -34.37
CA VAL A 179 18.38 26.31 -35.36
C VAL A 179 17.08 25.94 -34.66
N VAL A 180 16.06 26.78 -34.79
CA VAL A 180 14.71 26.51 -34.28
C VAL A 180 13.81 26.33 -35.50
N ASN A 181 13.40 25.09 -35.74
CA ASN A 181 12.41 24.75 -36.76
C ASN A 181 11.01 24.71 -36.11
N GLY A 182 9.95 24.64 -36.91
CA GLY A 182 8.58 24.55 -36.41
C GLY A 182 8.34 23.40 -35.41
N VAL A 183 7.16 23.40 -34.79
CA VAL A 183 6.79 22.45 -33.73
C VAL A 183 6.93 20.98 -34.18
N ASN A 184 7.40 20.12 -33.28
CA ASN A 184 7.49 18.68 -33.46
C ASN A 184 7.25 17.98 -32.12
N GLN A 185 6.75 16.74 -32.13
CA GLN A 185 6.36 16.00 -30.93
C GLN A 185 6.76 14.53 -30.99
N ILE A 186 7.06 13.93 -29.83
CA ILE A 186 7.31 12.50 -29.67
C ILE A 186 6.48 12.00 -28.49
N ASN A 187 5.71 10.93 -28.71
CA ASN A 187 4.97 10.26 -27.64
C ASN A 187 5.85 9.20 -27.00
N HIS A 188 6.07 9.31 -25.69
CA HIS A 188 6.70 8.25 -24.90
C HIS A 188 5.65 7.52 -24.07
N PHE A 189 5.64 6.18 -24.13
CA PHE A 189 4.77 5.40 -23.27
C PHE A 189 5.29 5.46 -21.83
N ILE A 190 4.50 6.05 -20.95
CA ILE A 190 4.72 5.99 -19.50
C ILE A 190 3.81 4.87 -18.99
N PRO A 191 4.34 3.81 -18.36
CA PRO A 191 3.51 2.77 -17.78
C PRO A 191 2.54 3.39 -16.76
N ASN A 192 1.25 3.14 -16.93
CA ASN A 192 0.30 3.44 -15.87
C ASN A 192 0.59 2.49 -14.71
N MET A 193 1.12 3.03 -13.62
CA MET A 193 1.07 2.32 -12.33
C MET A 193 -0.39 2.25 -11.92
N ASN A 194 -0.86 1.07 -11.53
CA ASN A 194 -2.27 0.74 -11.28
C ASN A 194 -2.96 1.75 -10.34
N GLN A 195 -3.49 2.85 -10.87
CA GLN A 195 -4.68 3.44 -10.31
C GLN A 195 -5.78 2.41 -10.57
N LYS A 196 -6.23 1.72 -9.51
CA LYS A 196 -7.49 0.96 -9.56
C LYS A 196 -8.49 1.84 -10.32
N ALA A 197 -8.94 1.40 -11.49
CA ALA A 197 -9.99 2.11 -12.20
C ALA A 197 -11.15 2.25 -11.20
N SER A 198 -11.60 3.49 -10.95
CA SER A 198 -12.73 3.69 -10.06
C SER A 198 -13.91 2.92 -10.64
N THR A 199 -14.29 1.82 -10.01
CA THR A 199 -15.47 1.05 -10.42
C THR A 199 -16.64 1.61 -9.65
N TRP A 200 -17.80 1.68 -10.27
CA TRP A 200 -19.01 2.16 -9.63
C TRP A 200 -20.12 1.13 -9.86
N LEU A 201 -20.96 0.96 -8.86
CA LEU A 201 -22.08 0.04 -8.89
C LEU A 201 -23.35 0.80 -8.54
N ALA A 202 -24.34 0.78 -9.42
CA ALA A 202 -25.60 1.47 -9.21
C ALA A 202 -26.80 0.54 -9.42
N PHE A 203 -27.82 0.72 -8.58
CA PHE A 203 -29.11 0.05 -8.73
C PHE A 203 -30.23 1.06 -8.60
N GLN A 204 -31.34 0.79 -9.28
CA GLN A 204 -32.57 1.56 -9.16
C GLN A 204 -33.64 0.71 -8.49
N TYR A 205 -34.28 1.25 -7.45
CA TYR A 205 -35.39 0.59 -6.78
C TYR A 205 -36.73 1.05 -7.36
N LEU A 206 -37.50 0.09 -7.87
CA LEU A 206 -38.76 0.32 -8.58
C LEU A 206 -39.89 -0.49 -7.92
N ASP A 207 -41.12 0.01 -8.01
CA ASP A 207 -42.33 -0.73 -7.63
C ASP A 207 -42.77 -1.73 -8.71
N GLY A 208 -43.85 -2.47 -8.45
CA GLY A 208 -44.43 -3.43 -9.40
C GLY A 208 -44.93 -2.82 -10.72
N ASN A 209 -45.11 -1.50 -10.78
CA ASN A 209 -45.50 -0.73 -11.96
C ASN A 209 -44.31 -0.03 -12.62
N LYS A 210 -43.07 -0.35 -12.21
CA LYS A 210 -41.81 0.24 -12.68
C LYS A 210 -41.63 1.73 -12.33
N GLN A 211 -42.33 2.23 -11.31
CA GLN A 211 -42.13 3.59 -10.81
C GLN A 211 -41.01 3.61 -9.75
N PRO A 212 -40.12 4.61 -9.76
CA PRO A 212 -39.04 4.68 -8.79
C PRO A 212 -39.57 4.91 -7.38
N ILE A 213 -38.99 4.19 -6.41
CA ILE A 213 -39.30 4.36 -5.00
C ILE A 213 -38.16 5.16 -4.35
N PRO A 214 -38.37 6.45 -4.04
CA PRO A 214 -37.32 7.30 -3.53
C PRO A 214 -37.10 7.11 -2.02
N PHE A 215 -35.91 7.49 -1.55
CA PHE A 215 -35.58 7.59 -0.12
C PHE A 215 -35.71 6.31 0.71
N VAL A 216 -35.48 5.15 0.09
CA VAL A 216 -35.52 3.84 0.74
C VAL A 216 -34.15 3.50 1.31
N LYS A 217 -34.10 3.17 2.59
CA LYS A 217 -32.86 2.70 3.23
C LYS A 217 -32.51 1.30 2.73
N TYR A 218 -31.23 1.05 2.52
CA TYR A 218 -30.75 -0.26 2.10
C TYR A 218 -29.47 -0.66 2.84
N LYS A 219 -29.19 -1.97 2.80
CA LYS A 219 -27.93 -2.60 3.21
C LYS A 219 -27.44 -3.50 2.07
N ALA A 220 -26.27 -3.17 1.54
CA ALA A 220 -25.55 -3.96 0.55
C ALA A 220 -24.50 -4.82 1.26
N TYR A 221 -24.52 -6.12 1.00
CA TYR A 221 -23.57 -7.10 1.53
C TYR A 221 -22.68 -7.57 0.39
N PHE A 222 -21.38 -7.56 0.63
CA PHE A 222 -20.34 -7.88 -0.33
C PHE A 222 -19.72 -9.26 -0.07
N GLU A 223 -19.14 -9.90 -1.09
CA GLU A 223 -18.45 -11.19 -0.94
C GLU A 223 -17.33 -11.15 0.11
N THR A 224 -16.68 -9.99 0.24
CA THR A 224 -15.64 -9.72 1.25
C THR A 224 -16.17 -9.64 2.69
N GLY A 225 -17.48 -9.66 2.89
CA GLY A 225 -18.14 -9.53 4.20
C GLY A 225 -18.40 -8.10 4.64
N GLU A 226 -17.97 -7.10 3.88
CA GLU A 226 -18.28 -5.70 4.15
C GLU A 226 -19.77 -5.39 3.92
N ILE A 227 -20.29 -4.44 4.70
CA ILE A 227 -21.69 -4.00 4.63
C ILE A 227 -21.75 -2.49 4.45
N ILE A 228 -22.32 -2.05 3.32
CA ILE A 228 -22.57 -0.63 3.05
C ILE A 228 -24.05 -0.33 3.29
N LYS A 229 -24.33 0.76 4.00
CA LYS A 229 -25.69 1.24 4.28
C LYS A 229 -25.91 2.60 3.66
N GLY A 230 -27.11 2.87 3.18
CA GLY A 230 -27.48 4.20 2.72
C GLY A 230 -28.95 4.28 2.36
N THR A 231 -29.30 5.29 1.56
CA THR A 231 -30.68 5.61 1.19
C THR A 231 -30.74 5.95 -0.31
N THR A 232 -31.76 5.45 -1.03
CA THR A 232 -31.96 5.80 -2.44
C THR A 232 -32.28 7.28 -2.62
N ASP A 233 -31.93 7.85 -3.76
CA ASP A 233 -32.21 9.24 -4.10
C ASP A 233 -33.67 9.46 -4.53
N LYS A 234 -33.99 10.69 -4.97
CA LYS A 234 -35.33 11.08 -5.45
C LYS A 234 -35.84 10.27 -6.67
N ASN A 235 -34.95 9.59 -7.38
CA ASN A 235 -35.22 8.79 -8.56
C ASN A 235 -35.09 7.28 -8.28
N GLY A 236 -34.97 6.89 -7.00
CA GLY A 236 -34.80 5.51 -6.57
C GLY A 236 -33.40 4.95 -6.83
N PHE A 237 -32.43 5.78 -7.23
CA PHE A 237 -31.06 5.35 -7.50
C PHE A 237 -30.20 5.39 -6.25
N TYR A 238 -29.19 4.53 -6.22
CA TYR A 238 -28.03 4.75 -5.38
C TYR A 238 -26.77 4.19 -6.06
N GLU A 239 -25.63 4.83 -5.81
CA GLU A 239 -24.32 4.54 -6.40
C GLU A 239 -23.28 4.24 -5.31
N ILE A 240 -22.59 3.11 -5.42
CA ILE A 240 -21.41 2.73 -4.62
C ILE A 240 -20.19 2.97 -5.47
N SER A 241 -19.39 3.98 -5.12
CA SER A 241 -18.07 4.17 -5.70
C SER A 241 -17.07 3.22 -5.03
N ASN A 242 -16.28 2.51 -5.84
CA ASN A 242 -15.29 1.51 -5.45
C ASN A 242 -15.85 0.42 -4.53
N PRO A 243 -16.83 -0.39 -5.01
CA PRO A 243 -17.31 -1.51 -4.23
C PRO A 243 -16.15 -2.47 -3.88
N PRO A 244 -16.10 -3.00 -2.66
CA PRO A 244 -15.00 -3.86 -2.19
C PRO A 244 -14.95 -5.22 -2.90
N SER A 245 -16.07 -5.70 -3.45
CA SER A 245 -16.24 -6.89 -4.28
C SER A 245 -17.63 -6.89 -4.94
N ASP A 246 -18.09 -8.02 -5.48
CA ASP A 246 -19.47 -8.18 -5.97
C ASP A 246 -20.48 -8.19 -4.81
N ILE A 247 -21.68 -7.66 -5.06
CA ILE A 247 -22.79 -7.74 -4.09
C ILE A 247 -23.37 -9.15 -4.09
N VAL A 248 -23.43 -9.75 -2.91
CA VAL A 248 -24.11 -11.03 -2.70
C VAL A 248 -25.56 -10.85 -2.25
N LYS A 249 -25.89 -9.74 -1.60
CA LYS A 249 -27.23 -9.47 -1.09
C LYS A 249 -27.49 -7.98 -0.96
N LEU A 250 -28.66 -7.54 -1.41
CA LEU A 250 -29.19 -6.20 -1.18
C LEU A 250 -30.50 -6.32 -0.39
N VAL A 251 -30.57 -5.66 0.76
CA VAL A 251 -31.76 -5.63 1.61
C VAL A 251 -32.29 -4.20 1.67
N MET A 252 -33.51 -3.99 1.22
CA MET A 252 -34.24 -2.74 1.42
C MET A 252 -34.99 -2.82 2.75
N ASP A 253 -34.97 -1.76 3.56
CA ASP A 253 -35.82 -1.68 4.75
C ASP A 253 -37.28 -1.52 4.29
N GLU A 254 -38.03 -2.62 4.28
CA GLU A 254 -39.49 -2.59 4.17
C GLU A 254 -40.06 -2.17 5.52
N ASP A 255 -40.67 -0.99 5.60
CA ASP A 255 -41.80 -0.82 6.51
C ASP A 255 -43.04 -1.22 5.68
N PRO A 256 -43.63 -2.41 5.87
CA PRO A 256 -44.79 -2.80 5.10
C PRO A 256 -45.93 -1.85 5.48
N LEU A 257 -46.46 -1.09 4.51
CA LEU A 257 -47.72 -0.38 4.65
C LEU A 257 -48.79 -1.40 5.09
N LYS A 258 -49.08 -1.46 6.40
CA LYS A 258 -50.20 -2.25 6.91
C LYS A 258 -51.46 -1.76 6.18
N PRO A 259 -52.26 -2.66 5.56
CA PRO A 259 -53.52 -2.24 4.98
C PRO A 259 -54.37 -1.57 6.07
N LYS A 260 -54.98 -0.41 5.76
CA LYS A 260 -55.89 0.27 6.69
C LYS A 260 -56.99 -0.73 7.09
N GLN A 261 -57.06 -1.08 8.36
CA GLN A 261 -58.26 -1.71 8.92
C GLN A 261 -59.35 -0.64 8.87
N GLU A 262 -60.22 -0.69 7.86
CA GLU A 262 -61.48 0.06 7.90
C GLU A 262 -62.29 -0.44 9.09
N LYS A 263 -62.70 0.48 9.97
CA LYS A 263 -63.53 0.15 11.11
C LYS A 263 -64.93 -0.16 10.59
N LEU A 264 -65.50 -1.30 11.02
CA LEU A 264 -66.89 -1.69 10.75
C LEU A 264 -67.94 -0.67 11.23
N GLN A 265 -67.52 0.37 11.96
CA GLN A 265 -68.37 1.47 12.43
C GLN A 265 -68.61 2.54 11.35
N ASP A 266 -67.72 2.63 10.34
CA ASP A 266 -67.84 3.62 9.25
C ASP A 266 -68.90 3.24 8.20
N PHE A 267 -69.47 2.02 8.29
CA PHE A 267 -70.55 1.54 7.41
C PHE A 267 -71.97 1.65 7.99
N LEU A 268 -72.14 2.06 9.26
CA LEU A 268 -73.46 2.04 9.93
C LEU A 268 -74.11 3.40 10.18
N VAL A 269 -73.54 4.50 9.69
CA VAL A 269 -74.19 5.82 9.79
C VAL A 269 -74.18 6.55 8.44
N GLN A 270 -74.79 5.92 7.44
CA GLN A 270 -75.47 6.65 6.37
C GLN A 270 -76.95 6.26 6.34
N VAL A 271 -77.65 6.80 7.33
CA VAL A 271 -78.98 7.42 7.22
C VAL A 271 -80.09 6.56 6.60
N LYS A 272 -80.89 6.00 7.51
CA LYS A 272 -82.36 5.98 7.41
C LYS A 272 -82.87 7.38 7.05
N GLY A 273 -83.52 7.52 5.90
CA GLY A 273 -84.21 8.72 5.46
C GLY A 273 -85.23 8.40 4.37
N GLU A 274 -86.36 7.87 4.80
CA GLU A 274 -87.70 7.84 4.18
C GLU A 274 -87.90 7.35 2.73
N LEU A 275 -88.59 6.20 2.68
CA LEU A 275 -89.62 5.86 1.71
C LEU A 275 -90.69 6.96 1.62
N LYS A 276 -90.89 7.50 0.43
CA LYS A 276 -92.20 7.65 -0.22
C LYS A 276 -92.03 7.74 -1.73
#